data_AF-A0AAD8DUD3-F1
#
_entry.id   AF-A0AAD8DUD3-F1
#
_cell.length_a   1.000
_cell.length_b   1.000
_cell.length_c   1.000
_cell.angle_alpha   90.00
_cell.angle_beta   90.00
_cell.angle_gamma   90.00
#
_symmetry.space_group_name_H-M   'P 1'
#
loop_
_entity.id
_entity.type
_entity.pdbx_description
1 polymer ?
#
loop_
_entity_poly.entity_id
_entity_poly.type
_entity_poly.pdbx_seq_one_letter_code
_entity_poly.pdbx_strand_id
1 'polypeptide(L)'
;MFCDYYNPINATYCKRLRVMCPEHFKDPKVGDHDVCGCPLVRNVFKPTGEFCRAPKKSCLKHYQWEKLRRAEIDMERVRQWLKLDELVEQERSIRLAMASRAGVLGLMLHSTYNHEVMERITTKATENGKVSAKEGS
;
A
#
# COMPACT_ATOMS: atom_id res chain seq x y z
N MET A 1 -8.40 1.41 -15.13
CA MET A 1 -7.53 2.55 -15.52
C MET A 1 -6.75 2.19 -16.78
N PHE A 2 -6.10 1.03 -16.78
CA PHE A 2 -5.53 0.44 -18.00
C PHE A 2 -6.61 -0.06 -18.96
N CYS A 3 -6.18 -0.33 -20.19
CA CYS A 3 -7.00 -0.93 -21.22
C CYS A 3 -7.24 -2.42 -20.92
N ASP A 4 -8.48 -2.87 -21.00
CA ASP A 4 -8.88 -4.25 -20.67
C ASP A 4 -8.83 -5.20 -21.88
N TYR A 5 -8.23 -4.77 -22.99
CA TYR A 5 -8.09 -5.62 -24.17
C TYR A 5 -7.08 -6.75 -23.92
N TYR A 6 -7.53 -7.99 -24.09
CA TYR A 6 -6.70 -9.18 -23.98
C TYR A 6 -6.14 -9.58 -25.35
N ASN A 7 -4.82 -9.73 -25.43
CA ASN A 7 -4.17 -10.30 -26.61
C ASN A 7 -3.97 -11.82 -26.41
N PRO A 8 -4.70 -12.67 -27.17
CA PRO A 8 -4.61 -14.11 -27.01
C PRO A 8 -3.30 -14.71 -27.53
N ILE A 9 -2.58 -14.01 -28.42
CA ILE A 9 -1.33 -14.50 -29.02
C ILE A 9 -0.22 -14.58 -27.97
N ASN A 10 -0.14 -13.57 -27.12
CA ASN A 10 0.89 -13.47 -26.08
C ASN A 10 0.34 -13.70 -24.66
N ALA A 11 -0.95 -14.01 -24.53
CA ALA A 11 -1.65 -14.20 -23.26
C ALA A 11 -1.49 -13.03 -22.27
N THR A 12 -1.51 -11.79 -22.76
CA THR A 12 -1.38 -10.58 -21.92
C THR A 12 -2.46 -9.55 -22.18
N TYR A 13 -2.82 -8.80 -21.15
CA TYR A 13 -3.67 -7.61 -21.28
C TYR A 13 -2.86 -6.39 -21.71
N CYS A 14 -3.53 -5.47 -22.42
CA CYS A 14 -2.93 -4.21 -22.86
C CYS A 14 -2.50 -3.34 -21.67
N LYS A 15 -1.20 -2.99 -21.61
CA LYS A 15 -0.63 -2.21 -20.50
C LYS A 15 -0.78 -0.69 -20.65
N ARG A 16 -1.41 -0.21 -21.74
CA ARG A 16 -1.62 1.23 -21.96
C ARG A 16 -2.80 1.72 -21.11
N LEU A 17 -2.74 2.96 -20.64
CA LEU A 17 -3.92 3.59 -20.04
C LEU A 17 -5.08 3.56 -21.04
N ARG A 18 -6.28 3.23 -20.56
CA ARG A 18 -7.47 3.11 -21.42
C ARG A 18 -7.67 4.37 -22.26
N VAL A 19 -7.61 5.54 -21.61
CA VAL A 19 -7.79 6.84 -22.27
C VAL A 19 -6.69 7.18 -23.29
N MET A 20 -5.53 6.53 -23.23
CA MET A 20 -4.39 6.77 -24.14
C MET A 20 -4.15 5.63 -25.13
N CYS A 21 -4.96 4.56 -25.13
CA CYS A 21 -4.71 3.39 -25.95
C CYS A 21 -5.20 3.61 -27.40
N PRO A 22 -4.30 3.79 -28.40
CA PRO A 22 -4.74 4.10 -29.77
C PRO A 22 -5.39 2.91 -30.47
N GLU A 23 -5.05 1.68 -30.06
CA GLU A 23 -5.51 0.44 -30.71
C GLU A 23 -6.91 0.02 -30.24
N HIS A 24 -7.21 0.23 -28.95
CA HIS A 24 -8.37 -0.40 -28.30
C HIS A 24 -9.34 0.61 -27.68
N PHE A 25 -9.01 1.90 -27.72
CA PHE A 25 -9.89 2.96 -27.25
C PHE A 25 -10.20 3.93 -28.38
N LYS A 26 -11.49 4.11 -28.65
CA LYS A 26 -11.99 5.05 -29.66
C LYS A 26 -12.41 6.34 -28.98
N ASP A 27 -11.80 7.45 -29.40
CA ASP A 27 -12.19 8.76 -28.89
C ASP A 27 -13.66 9.07 -29.26
N PRO A 28 -14.45 9.65 -28.34
CA PRO A 28 -15.80 10.09 -28.63
C PRO A 28 -15.82 11.08 -29.80
N LYS A 29 -16.84 11.00 -30.65
CA LYS A 29 -17.02 11.97 -31.74
C LYS A 29 -17.30 13.35 -31.13
N VAL A 30 -16.47 14.32 -31.51
CA VAL A 30 -16.63 15.72 -31.10
C VAL A 30 -17.68 16.39 -31.97
N GLY A 31 -18.71 16.96 -31.35
CA GLY A 31 -19.75 17.75 -32.00
C GLY A 31 -19.23 19.07 -32.55
N ASP A 32 -19.98 19.71 -33.46
CA ASP A 32 -19.56 20.98 -34.07
C ASP A 32 -19.66 22.16 -33.11
N HIS A 33 -20.53 22.07 -32.10
CA HIS A 33 -20.71 23.08 -31.06
C HIS A 33 -19.92 22.77 -29.78
N ASP A 34 -19.14 21.69 -29.76
CA ASP A 34 -18.31 21.36 -28.61
C ASP A 34 -17.18 22.39 -28.48
N VAL A 35 -17.08 22.96 -27.29
CA VAL A 35 -15.99 23.87 -26.92
C VAL A 35 -14.88 23.10 -26.23
N CYS A 36 -13.68 23.68 -26.22
CA CYS A 36 -12.51 23.14 -25.54
C CYS A 36 -12.83 22.82 -24.07
N GLY A 37 -13.33 23.78 -23.30
CA GLY A 37 -13.72 23.56 -21.91
C GLY A 37 -12.55 23.54 -20.91
N CYS A 38 -11.30 23.78 -21.34
CA CYS A 38 -10.15 23.84 -20.43
C CYS A 38 -10.36 24.96 -19.38
N PRO A 39 -10.31 24.65 -18.07
CA PRO A 39 -10.47 25.66 -17.02
C PRO A 39 -9.40 26.75 -17.15
N LEU A 40 -9.84 28.01 -17.15
CA LEU A 40 -8.92 29.14 -17.12
C LEU A 40 -8.50 29.40 -15.67
N VAL A 41 -7.21 29.65 -15.49
CA VAL A 41 -6.61 29.88 -14.17
C VAL A 41 -5.85 31.20 -14.17
N ARG A 42 -5.96 31.95 -13.07
CA ARG A 42 -5.14 33.12 -12.81
C ARG A 42 -3.95 32.70 -11.96
N ASN A 43 -2.75 33.09 -12.39
CA ASN A 43 -1.50 32.72 -11.71
C ASN A 43 -1.38 31.21 -11.46
N VAL A 44 -1.78 30.38 -12.43
CA VAL A 44 -1.67 28.90 -12.46
C VAL A 44 -2.55 28.15 -11.46
N PHE A 45 -2.88 28.74 -10.31
CA PHE A 45 -3.53 28.02 -9.20
C PHE A 45 -4.93 28.52 -8.87
N LYS A 46 -5.31 29.75 -9.25
CA LYS A 46 -6.62 30.31 -8.88
C LYS A 46 -7.62 30.03 -9.99
N PRO A 47 -8.64 29.18 -9.78
CA PRO A 47 -9.69 28.98 -10.77
C PRO A 47 -10.43 30.31 -10.96
N THR A 48 -10.60 30.73 -12.21
CA THR A 48 -11.36 31.96 -12.51
C THR A 48 -12.86 31.71 -12.58
N GLY A 49 -13.29 30.44 -12.58
CA GLY A 49 -14.67 30.04 -12.87
C GLY A 49 -15.00 30.05 -14.37
N GLU A 50 -14.05 30.50 -15.21
CA GLU A 50 -14.19 30.52 -16.66
C GLU A 50 -13.50 29.33 -17.31
N PHE A 51 -13.87 29.04 -18.55
CA PHE A 51 -13.30 27.96 -19.36
C PHE A 51 -13.06 28.42 -20.80
N CYS A 52 -12.14 27.75 -21.48
CA CYS A 52 -11.82 28.02 -22.87
C CYS A 52 -13.02 27.72 -23.78
N ARG A 53 -13.52 28.73 -24.49
CA ARG A 53 -14.66 28.63 -25.42
C ARG A 53 -14.27 28.38 -26.88
N ALA A 54 -12.98 28.21 -27.17
CA ALA A 54 -12.53 27.88 -28.53
C ALA A 54 -13.14 26.55 -29.00
N PRO A 55 -13.44 26.37 -30.30
CA PRO A 55 -13.98 25.10 -30.80
C PRO A 55 -13.04 23.94 -30.45
N LYS A 56 -13.59 22.85 -29.92
CA LYS A 56 -12.80 21.70 -29.42
C LYS A 56 -11.91 21.10 -30.51
N LYS A 57 -12.39 21.09 -31.75
CA LYS A 57 -11.68 20.55 -32.92
C LYS A 57 -10.44 21.36 -33.33
N SER A 58 -10.39 22.65 -33.03
CA SER A 58 -9.35 23.57 -33.50
C SER A 58 -8.64 24.34 -32.37
N CYS A 59 -8.89 24.00 -31.11
CA CYS A 59 -8.21 24.63 -29.99
C CYS A 59 -6.73 24.19 -29.92
N LEU A 60 -5.83 25.04 -30.41
CA LEU A 60 -4.38 24.78 -30.39
C LEU A 60 -3.74 25.07 -29.03
N LYS A 61 -4.33 25.97 -28.22
CA LYS A 61 -3.81 26.31 -26.89
C LYS A 61 -3.91 25.16 -25.89
N HIS A 62 -4.93 24.32 -26.04
CA HIS A 62 -5.26 23.24 -25.09
C HIS A 62 -5.54 21.94 -25.84
N TYR A 63 -4.58 21.57 -26.70
CA TYR A 63 -4.72 20.41 -27.58
C TYR A 63 -5.04 19.15 -26.77
N GLN A 64 -6.20 18.56 -27.05
CA GLN A 64 -6.70 17.34 -26.39
C GLN A 64 -6.65 17.38 -24.85
N TRP A 65 -6.78 18.56 -24.23
CA TRP A 65 -6.54 18.71 -22.79
C TRP A 65 -7.37 17.77 -21.92
N GLU A 66 -8.62 17.48 -22.26
CA GLU A 66 -9.45 16.52 -21.51
C GLU A 66 -8.82 15.13 -21.47
N LYS A 67 -8.29 14.68 -22.61
CA LYS A 67 -7.67 13.37 -22.76
C LYS A 67 -6.38 13.31 -21.94
N LEU A 68 -5.54 14.34 -22.07
CA LEU A 68 -4.29 14.48 -21.32
C LEU A 68 -4.54 14.59 -19.81
N ARG A 69 -5.54 15.37 -19.39
CA ARG A 69 -5.89 15.55 -17.99
C ARG A 69 -6.42 14.26 -17.37
N ARG A 70 -7.26 13.49 -18.08
CA ARG A 70 -7.69 12.16 -17.62
C ARG A 70 -6.50 11.21 -17.49
N ALA A 71 -5.57 11.22 -18.45
CA ALA A 71 -4.36 10.40 -18.38
C ALA A 71 -3.47 10.77 -17.17
N GLU A 72 -3.30 12.07 -16.90
CA GLU A 72 -2.58 12.56 -15.72
C GLU A 72 -3.21 12.06 -14.42
N ILE A 73 -4.55 12.18 -14.28
CA ILE A 73 -5.29 11.69 -13.11
C ILE A 73 -5.16 10.17 -12.96
N ASP A 74 -5.27 9.41 -14.06
CA ASP A 74 -5.12 7.96 -14.03
C ASP A 74 -3.69 7.55 -13.65
N MET A 75 -2.66 8.26 -14.14
CA MET A 75 -1.27 8.02 -13.71
C MET A 75 -1.08 8.30 -12.23
N GLU A 76 -1.66 9.39 -11.72
CA GLU A 76 -1.54 9.73 -10.31
C GLU A 76 -2.22 8.66 -9.44
N ARG A 77 -3.40 8.19 -9.84
CA ARG A 77 -4.05 7.05 -9.19
C ARG A 77 -3.14 5.82 -9.18
N VAL A 78 -2.52 5.45 -10.30
CA VAL A 78 -1.58 4.31 -10.36
C VAL A 78 -0.43 4.49 -9.37
N ARG A 79 0.17 5.68 -9.27
CA ARG A 79 1.24 5.95 -8.28
C ARG A 79 0.75 5.75 -6.86
N GLN A 80 -0.43 6.27 -6.53
CA GLN A 80 -1.01 6.10 -5.20
C GLN A 80 -1.30 4.63 -4.89
N TRP A 81 -1.79 3.86 -5.86
CA TRP A 81 -1.99 2.41 -5.71
C TRP A 81 -0.68 1.65 -5.44
N LEU A 82 0.38 1.96 -6.18
CA LEU A 82 1.70 1.36 -5.93
C LEU A 82 2.23 1.70 -4.54
N LYS A 83 2.00 2.94 -4.08
CA LYS A 83 2.41 3.35 -2.73
C LYS A 83 1.62 2.61 -1.65
N LEU A 84 0.31 2.41 -1.85
CA LEU A 84 -0.50 1.62 -0.92
C LEU A 84 -0.01 0.18 -0.83
N ASP A 85 0.32 -0.46 -1.95
CA ASP A 85 0.84 -1.84 -1.98
C ASP A 85 2.17 -1.94 -1.20
N GLU A 86 3.09 -1.00 -1.43
CA GLU A 86 4.35 -0.90 -0.68
C GLU A 86 4.12 -0.78 0.83
N LEU A 87 3.19 0.10 1.24
CA LEU A 87 2.86 0.33 2.65
C LEU A 87 2.21 -0.89 3.30
N VAL A 88 1.33 -1.60 2.58
CA VAL A 88 0.69 -2.83 3.07
C VAL A 88 1.72 -3.93 3.29
N GLU A 89 2.68 -4.10 2.38
CA GLU A 89 3.73 -5.10 2.55
C GLU A 89 4.70 -4.72 3.69
N GLN A 90 5.01 -3.43 3.85
CA GLN A 90 5.77 -2.93 5.00
C GLN A 90 5.05 -3.22 6.32
N GLU A 91 3.75 -2.95 6.39
CA GLU A 91 2.93 -3.24 7.57
C GLU A 91 2.95 -4.74 7.89
N ARG A 92 2.76 -5.60 6.88
CA ARG A 92 2.80 -7.05 7.05
C ARG A 92 4.15 -7.51 7.61
N SER A 93 5.25 -7.00 7.06
CA SER A 93 6.61 -7.31 7.51
C SER A 93 6.83 -6.92 8.98
N ILE A 94 6.41 -5.70 9.36
CA ILE A 94 6.52 -5.22 10.75
C ILE A 94 5.67 -6.08 11.69
N ARG A 95 4.43 -6.40 11.33
CA ARG A 95 3.55 -7.27 12.15
C ARG A 95 4.15 -8.65 12.37
N LEU A 96 4.75 -9.25 11.34
CA LEU A 96 5.46 -10.53 11.46
C LEU A 96 6.68 -10.42 12.38
N ALA A 97 7.46 -9.35 12.27
CA ALA A 97 8.61 -9.10 13.14
C ALA A 97 8.20 -8.86 14.62
N MET A 98 7.07 -8.19 14.86
CA MET A 98 6.52 -8.01 16.20
C MET A 98 6.06 -9.34 16.81
N ALA A 99 5.36 -10.17 16.03
CA ALA A 99 4.91 -11.49 16.48
C ALA A 99 6.08 -12.43 16.80
N SER A 100 7.13 -12.44 15.96
CA SER A 100 8.31 -13.27 16.22
C SER A 100 9.04 -12.83 17.50
N ARG A 101 9.15 -11.52 17.75
CA ARG A 101 9.75 -10.99 18.99
C ARG A 101 8.95 -11.37 20.23
N ALA A 102 7.61 -11.34 20.18
CA ALA A 102 6.77 -11.78 21.29
C ALA A 102 6.95 -13.27 21.60
N GLY A 103 7.13 -14.11 20.57
CA GLY A 103 7.48 -15.52 20.72
C GLY A 103 8.83 -15.75 21.40
N VAL A 104 9.84 -14.93 21.06
CA VAL A 104 11.17 -14.99 21.70
C VAL A 104 11.12 -14.56 23.16
N LEU A 105 10.31 -13.57 23.53
CA LEU A 105 10.11 -13.17 24.94
C LEU A 105 9.59 -14.33 25.78
N GLY A 106 8.65 -15.13 25.27
CA GLY A 106 8.19 -16.36 25.92
C GLY A 106 9.31 -17.38 26.11
N LEU A 107 10.21 -17.52 25.12
CA LEU A 107 11.39 -18.38 25.23
C LEU A 107 12.43 -17.85 26.23
N MET A 108 12.68 -16.54 26.26
CA MET A 108 13.62 -15.94 27.22
C MET A 108 13.09 -16.02 28.67
N LEU A 109 11.78 -15.96 28.87
CA LEU A 109 11.17 -15.95 30.20
C LEU A 109 10.91 -17.35 30.78
N HIS A 110 10.90 -18.42 29.97
CA HIS A 110 10.70 -19.78 30.49
C HIS A 110 11.86 -20.29 31.36
N SER A 111 13.01 -19.59 31.38
CA SER A 111 14.19 -19.94 32.18
C SER A 111 14.61 -18.82 33.13
N THR A 112 13.65 -18.14 33.78
CA THR A 112 13.98 -17.28 34.92
C THR A 112 14.21 -18.15 36.15
N TYR A 113 15.46 -18.60 36.32
CA TYR A 113 15.89 -19.38 37.49
C TYR A 113 16.02 -18.44 38.70
N ASN A 114 15.10 -18.54 39.66
CA ASN A 114 15.24 -17.81 40.92
C ASN A 114 16.21 -18.56 41.85
N HIS A 115 17.48 -18.15 41.83
CA HIS A 115 18.55 -18.77 42.62
C HIS A 115 18.24 -18.78 44.12
N GLU A 116 17.62 -17.74 44.67
CA GLU A 116 17.29 -17.67 46.10
C GLU A 116 16.23 -18.69 46.50
N VAL A 117 15.21 -18.90 45.66
CA VAL A 117 14.14 -19.87 45.93
C VAL A 117 14.70 -21.29 45.84
N MET A 118 15.55 -21.56 44.85
CA MET A 118 16.18 -22.89 44.72
C MET A 118 17.14 -23.19 45.86
N GLU A 119 17.93 -22.21 46.32
CA GLU A 119 18.81 -22.36 47.48
C GLU A 119 18.03 -22.65 48.77
N ARG A 120 16.87 -22.02 48.96
CA ARG A 120 15.95 -22.33 50.06
C ARG A 120 15.32 -23.72 49.97
N ILE A 121 15.05 -24.21 48.76
CA ILE A 121 14.49 -25.54 48.55
C ILE A 121 15.55 -26.62 48.81
N THR A 122 16.78 -26.44 48.34
CA THR A 122 17.88 -27.39 48.54
C THR A 122 18.35 -27.46 49.99
N THR A 123 18.41 -26.33 50.70
CA THR A 123 18.70 -26.29 52.14
C THR A 123 17.61 -26.99 52.95
N LYS A 124 16.33 -26.72 52.69
CA LYS A 124 15.22 -27.44 53.37
C LYS A 124 15.19 -28.94 53.07
N ALA A 125 15.50 -29.36 51.84
CA ALA A 125 15.56 -30.77 51.49
C ALA A 125 16.71 -31.51 52.20
N THR A 126 17.86 -30.86 52.37
CA THR A 126 19.02 -31.42 53.09
C THR A 126 18.85 -31.41 54.60
N GLU A 127 18.09 -30.48 55.16
CA GLU A 127 17.67 -30.49 56.56
C GLU A 127 16.67 -31.62 56.83
N ASN A 128 15.65 -31.79 55.99
CA ASN A 128 14.65 -32.85 56.13
C ASN A 128 15.27 -34.26 55.97
N GLY A 129 16.26 -34.43 55.09
CA GLY A 129 17.00 -35.70 54.96
C GLY A 129 17.87 -36.06 56.17
N LYS A 130 18.27 -35.07 56.99
CA LYS A 130 19.04 -35.30 58.22
C LYS A 130 18.15 -35.64 59.43
N VAL A 131 16.89 -35.20 59.43
CA VAL A 131 15.93 -35.50 60.51
C VAL A 131 15.42 -36.95 60.40
N SER A 132 15.11 -37.44 59.20
CA SER A 132 14.69 -38.85 59.00
C SER A 132 15.77 -39.89 59.34
N ALA A 133 17.06 -39.51 59.37
CA ALA A 133 18.16 -40.40 59.75
C ALA A 133 18.39 -40.48 61.27
N LYS A 134 17.79 -39.58 62.07
CA LYS A 134 17.94 -39.56 63.53
C LYS A 134 16.78 -40.20 64.30
N GLU A 135 15.62 -40.40 63.66
CA GLU A 135 14.45 -41.03 64.29
C GLU A 135 14.39 -42.56 64.12
N GLY A 136 15.41 -43.16 63.49
CA GLY A 136 15.47 -44.59 63.17
C GLY A 136 16.55 -45.40 63.90
N SER A 137 17.07 -44.93 65.05
CA SER A 137 18.06 -45.68 65.84
C SER A 137 17.65 -45.85 67.30
#